data_AF-A0A9P0L367-F1
#
_entry.id   AF-A0A9P0L367-F1
#
_cell.length_a   1.000
_cell.length_b   1.000
_cell.length_c   1.000
_cell.angle_alpha   90.00
_cell.angle_beta   90.00
_cell.angle_gamma   90.00
#
_symmetry.space_group_name_H-M   'P 1'
#
loop_
_entity.id
_entity.type
_entity.pdbx_description
1 polymer ?
#
loop_
_entity_poly.entity_id
_entity_poly.type
_entity_poly.pdbx_seq_one_letter_code
_entity_poly.pdbx_strand_id
1 'polypeptide(L)'
;MWEQLEDKGLLKGMDEKQQKNKIKNLKDVFRQELAKIERSKKSGCGTEDIYTPKLTWFEAGHFFAEVLSTRHNSTQHTKYI
;
A
#
# COMPACT_ATOMS: atom_id res chain seq x y z
N MET A 1 15.70 -13.96 18.38
CA MET A 1 14.83 -13.05 17.60
C MET A 1 14.72 -13.51 16.14
N TRP A 2 15.82 -13.79 15.45
CA TRP A 2 15.83 -14.34 14.09
C TRP A 2 15.23 -15.76 13.99
N GLU A 3 15.46 -16.63 14.98
CA GLU A 3 14.86 -17.98 15.05
C GLU A 3 13.32 -17.98 15.09
N GLN A 4 12.69 -16.96 15.69
CA GLN A 4 11.23 -16.89 15.81
C GLN A 4 10.54 -16.62 14.46
N LEU A 5 11.28 -16.06 13.51
CA LEU A 5 10.79 -15.79 12.16
C LEU A 5 10.96 -17.02 11.25
N GLU A 6 11.93 -17.89 11.55
CA GLU A 6 12.07 -19.18 10.87
C GLU A 6 10.93 -20.13 11.22
N ASP A 7 10.58 -20.26 12.51
CA ASP A 7 9.52 -21.15 13.00
C ASP A 7 8.12 -20.76 12.45
N LYS A 8 7.90 -19.46 12.19
CA LYS A 8 6.67 -18.94 11.57
C LYS A 8 6.61 -19.10 10.05
N GLY A 9 7.57 -19.81 9.44
CA GLY A 9 7.62 -20.01 7.98
C GLY A 9 7.83 -18.71 7.19
N LEU A 10 8.41 -17.69 7.82
CA LEU A 10 8.66 -16.39 7.20
C LEU A 10 10.05 -16.31 6.55
N LEU A 11 10.99 -17.16 6.96
CA LEU A 11 12.39 -17.09 6.50
C LEU A 11 12.95 -18.39 5.91
N LYS A 12 12.41 -19.57 6.22
CA LYS A 12 12.94 -20.85 5.72
C LYS A 12 12.06 -21.43 4.62
N GLY A 13 12.66 -21.73 3.46
CA GLY A 13 12.01 -22.45 2.36
C GLY A 13 11.09 -21.64 1.44
N MET A 14 11.16 -20.30 1.48
CA MET A 14 10.34 -19.46 0.61
C MET A 14 11.03 -19.23 -0.74
N ASP A 15 10.42 -19.72 -1.81
CA ASP A 15 10.88 -19.49 -3.17
C ASP A 15 10.79 -18.01 -3.56
N GLU A 16 11.63 -17.57 -4.50
CA GLU A 16 11.69 -16.18 -4.95
C GLU A 16 10.31 -15.65 -5.38
N LYS A 17 9.51 -16.49 -6.06
CA LYS A 17 8.16 -16.14 -6.47
C LYS A 17 7.25 -15.84 -5.28
N GLN A 18 7.35 -16.62 -4.21
CA GLN A 18 6.54 -16.44 -3.01
C GLN A 18 6.94 -15.17 -2.27
N GLN A 19 8.24 -14.84 -2.22
CA GLN A 19 8.73 -13.58 -1.64
C GLN A 19 8.20 -12.37 -2.41
N LYS A 20 8.33 -12.40 -3.75
CA LYS A 20 7.78 -11.36 -4.65
C LYS A 20 6.27 -11.18 -4.46
N ASN A 21 5.53 -12.27 -4.32
CA ASN A 21 4.09 -12.23 -4.07
C ASN A 21 3.74 -11.62 -2.71
N LYS A 22 4.50 -11.92 -1.64
CA LYS A 22 4.27 -11.29 -0.34
C LYS A 22 4.52 -9.78 -0.38
N ILE A 23 5.60 -9.35 -1.03
CA ILE A 23 5.89 -7.92 -1.23
C ILE A 23 4.77 -7.25 -2.03
N LYS A 24 4.32 -7.90 -3.12
CA LYS A 24 3.18 -7.43 -3.92
C LYS A 24 1.92 -7.28 -3.07
N ASN A 25 1.60 -8.27 -2.26
CA ASN A 25 0.42 -8.23 -1.39
C ASN A 25 0.50 -7.07 -0.37
N LEU A 26 1.67 -6.83 0.23
CA LEU A 26 1.88 -5.68 1.13
C LEU A 26 1.65 -4.35 0.40
N LYS A 27 2.18 -4.22 -0.83
CA LYS A 27 1.96 -3.05 -1.68
C LYS A 27 0.48 -2.86 -2.00
N ASP A 28 -0.23 -3.93 -2.35
CA ASP A 28 -1.64 -3.86 -2.73
C ASP A 28 -2.52 -3.49 -1.52
N VAL A 29 -2.24 -4.04 -0.33
CA VAL A 29 -2.92 -3.65 0.92
C VAL A 29 -2.66 -2.18 1.24
N PHE A 30 -1.41 -1.73 1.17
CA PHE A 30 -1.06 -0.32 1.42
C PHE A 30 -1.81 0.63 0.47
N ARG A 31 -1.92 0.28 -0.82
CA ARG A 31 -2.70 1.06 -1.80
C ARG A 31 -4.18 1.14 -1.45
N GLN A 32 -4.76 0.05 -0.97
CA GLN A 32 -6.17 0.03 -0.58
C GLN A 32 -6.41 0.93 0.64
N GLU A 33 -5.53 0.90 1.62
CA GLU A 33 -5.60 1.79 2.78
C GLU A 33 -5.47 3.26 2.36
N LEU A 34 -4.52 3.61 1.48
CA LEU A 34 -4.44 4.96 0.91
C LEU A 34 -5.74 5.38 0.21
N ALA A 35 -6.31 4.49 -0.61
CA ALA A 35 -7.55 4.78 -1.31
C ALA A 35 -8.76 4.96 -0.37
N LYS A 36 -8.75 4.36 0.83
CA LYS A 36 -9.77 4.60 1.86
C LYS A 36 -9.61 5.99 2.48
N ILE A 37 -8.37 6.37 2.80
CA ILE A 37 -8.05 7.73 3.29
C ILE A 37 -8.44 8.79 2.27
N GLU A 38 -8.11 8.60 0.99
CA GLU A 38 -8.46 9.53 -0.08
C GLU A 38 -9.98 9.62 -0.28
N ARG A 39 -10.68 8.48 -0.21
CA ARG A 39 -12.15 8.47 -0.31
C ARG A 39 -12.82 9.19 0.85
N SER A 40 -12.36 8.99 2.08
CA SER A 40 -12.92 9.70 3.24
C SER A 40 -12.68 11.21 3.14
N LYS A 41 -11.55 11.64 2.56
CA LYS A 41 -11.28 13.06 2.29
C LYS A 41 -12.20 13.62 1.20
N LYS A 42 -12.49 12.86 0.15
CA LYS A 42 -13.28 13.32 -1.01
C LYS A 42 -14.78 13.38 -0.73
N SER A 43 -15.31 12.54 0.16
CA SER A 43 -16.75 12.46 0.44
C SER A 43 -17.31 13.64 1.24
N GLY A 44 -16.50 14.64 1.60
CA GLY A 44 -16.97 15.84 2.31
C GLY A 44 -17.36 15.59 3.76
N CYS A 45 -16.95 14.46 4.34
CA CYS A 45 -17.01 14.29 5.80
C CYS A 45 -16.14 15.37 6.45
N GLY A 46 -16.64 15.99 7.51
CA GLY A 46 -15.85 16.92 8.32
C GLY A 46 -14.53 16.28 8.75
N THR A 47 -13.54 17.11 9.07
CA THR A 47 -12.16 16.72 9.43
C THR A 47 -12.04 15.64 10.51
N GLU A 48 -13.11 15.37 11.25
CA GLU A 48 -13.19 14.37 12.33
C GLU A 48 -13.44 12.94 11.83
N ASP A 49 -13.83 12.74 10.55
CA ASP A 49 -14.26 11.44 9.99
C ASP A 49 -13.26 10.85 8.97
N ILE A 50 -12.01 11.34 8.95
CA ILE A 50 -10.98 10.79 8.05
C ILE A 50 -10.62 9.38 8.51
N TYR A 51 -10.73 8.42 7.59
CA TYR A 51 -10.38 7.03 7.85
C TYR A 51 -8.91 6.91 8.30
N THR A 52 -8.70 6.27 9.45
CA THR A 52 -7.38 5.97 9.99
C THR A 52 -7.08 4.47 9.80
N PRO A 53 -6.00 4.10 9.10
CA PRO A 53 -5.59 2.70 8.95
C PRO A 53 -5.33 2.03 10.30
N LYS A 54 -5.85 0.81 10.48
CA LYS A 54 -5.67 0.01 11.72
C LYS A 54 -4.44 -0.89 11.71
N LEU A 55 -3.68 -0.90 10.61
CA LEU A 55 -2.53 -1.78 10.44
C LEU A 55 -1.32 -1.17 11.15
N THR A 56 -0.78 -1.86 12.14
CA THR A 56 0.36 -1.40 12.97
C THR A 56 1.62 -1.13 12.16
N TRP A 57 1.77 -1.77 11.00
CA TRP A 57 2.89 -1.56 10.08
C TRP A 57 2.63 -0.50 9.02
N PHE A 58 1.42 0.08 8.93
CA PHE A 58 1.05 1.01 7.86
C PHE A 58 2.01 2.20 7.78
N GLU A 59 2.32 2.79 8.94
CA GLU A 59 3.28 3.90 9.05
C GLU A 59 4.67 3.50 8.52
N ALA A 60 5.14 2.31 8.88
CA ALA A 60 6.40 1.76 8.36
C ALA A 60 6.32 1.42 6.86
N GLY A 61 5.12 1.26 6.30
CA GLY A 61 4.86 0.99 4.89
C GLY A 61 4.88 2.23 3.98
N HIS A 62 5.06 3.43 4.53
CA HIS A 62 5.06 4.67 3.74
C HIS A 62 6.09 4.69 2.61
N PHE A 63 7.21 3.97 2.73
CA PHE A 63 8.19 3.82 1.64
C PHE A 63 7.58 3.21 0.37
N PHE A 64 6.49 2.44 0.48
CA PHE A 64 5.79 1.93 -0.70
C PHE A 64 5.18 3.07 -1.53
N ALA A 65 4.77 4.19 -0.92
CA ALA A 65 4.22 5.33 -1.65
C ALA A 65 5.24 5.93 -2.64
N GLU A 66 6.52 5.98 -2.27
CA GLU A 66 7.59 6.50 -3.11
C GLU A 66 7.79 5.62 -4.35
N VAL A 67 7.82 4.29 -4.16
CA VAL A 67 8.00 3.32 -5.24
C VAL A 67 6.75 3.23 -6.15
N LEU A 68 5.57 3.54 -5.62
CA LEU A 68 4.29 3.47 -6.34
C LEU A 68 3.97 4.74 -7.15
N SER A 69 4.62 5.88 -6.87
CA SER A 69 4.33 7.18 -7.50
C SER A 69 4.78 7.29 -8.97
N THR A 70 5.22 6.18 -9.59
CA THR A 70 5.74 6.13 -10.96
C THR A 70 4.67 6.15 -12.06
N ARG A 71 3.37 6.21 -11.74
CA ARG A 71 2.32 6.39 -12.77
C ARG A 71 1.77 7.81 -12.77
N HIS A 72 2.52 8.72 -13.37
CA HIS A 72 1.93 9.96 -13.90
C HIS A 72 1.11 9.58 -15.13
N ASN A 73 -0.19 9.37 -14.96
CA ASN A 73 -1.10 9.12 -16.08
C ASN A 73 -1.45 10.48 -16.71
N SER A 74 -0.51 11.08 -17.45
CA SER A 74 -0.75 12.25 -18.28
C SER A 74 -1.61 11.85 -19.48
N THR A 75 -2.89 11.55 -19.24
CA THR A 75 -3.90 11.61 -20.31
C THR A 75 -4.16 13.09 -20.58
N GLN A 76 -3.31 13.68 -21.42
CA GLN A 76 -3.60 14.96 -22.04
C GLN A 76 -4.83 14.76 -22.93
N HIS A 77 -5.98 15.23 -22.46
CA HIS A 77 -7.20 15.26 -23.25
C HIS A 77 -7.08 16.43 -24.23
N THR A 78 -6.51 16.18 -25.41
CA THR A 78 -6.48 17.14 -26.50
C THR A 78 -7.92 17.36 -26.97
N LYS A 79 -8.50 18.50 -26.58
CA LYS A 79 -9.76 18.97 -27.16
C LYS A 79 -9.44 19.48 -28.56
N TYR A 80 -9.89 18.77 -29.58
CA TYR A 80 -10.02 19.35 -30.92
C TYR A 80 -11.27 20.25 -30.90
N ILE A 81 -11.04 21.56 -31.01
CA ILE A 81 -12.01 22.55 -31.48
C ILE A 81 -11.36 23.20 -32.70
#